data_AF-A0A2I4BIY3-F1
#
_entry.id   AF-A0A2I4BIY3-F1
#
_cell.length_a   1.000
_cell.length_b   1.000
_cell.length_c   1.000
_cell.angle_alpha   90.00
_cell.angle_beta   90.00
_cell.angle_gamma   90.00
#
_symmetry.space_group_name_H-M   'P 1'
#
loop_
_entity.id
_entity.type
_entity.pdbx_description
1 polymer ?
#
loop_
_entity_poly.entity_id
_entity_poly.type
_entity_poly.pdbx_seq_one_letter_code
_entity_poly.pdbx_strand_id
1 'polypeptide(L)'
;MEEPATRELDSVSDGASDDDMPVMLPTDGGGSIRKGCDPFAQTQRSKLQHRRARINQQINKEMRMRAGAENLFRATTNNKVKETVALELSFVNSNLQLLKEELEELNSNR
;
A
#
# COMPACT_ATOMS: atom_id res chain seq x y z
N MET A 1 11.92 -42.26 -25.47
CA MET A 1 10.79 -43.20 -25.34
C MET A 1 10.19 -42.91 -23.98
N GLU A 2 9.26 -41.95 -23.89
CA GLU A 2 7.80 -42.16 -24.09
C GLU A 2 7.26 -43.24 -23.15
N GLU A 3 6.27 -43.04 -22.28
CA GLU A 3 5.27 -41.99 -22.08
C GLU A 3 4.72 -42.05 -20.63
N PRO A 4 3.97 -41.02 -20.16
CA PRO A 4 3.38 -40.92 -18.83
C PRO A 4 1.98 -41.57 -18.74
N ALA A 5 1.60 -42.08 -17.56
CA ALA A 5 0.33 -42.80 -17.38
C ALA A 5 -0.62 -42.15 -16.36
N THR A 6 -1.71 -41.57 -16.90
CA THR A 6 -3.11 -41.57 -16.38
C THR A 6 -3.40 -40.70 -15.13
N ARG A 7 -4.56 -40.03 -14.95
CA ARG A 7 -5.88 -40.06 -15.59
C ARG A 7 -6.63 -38.81 -15.11
N GLU A 8 -7.32 -38.11 -16.01
CA GLU A 8 -8.38 -37.14 -15.65
C GLU A 8 -9.67 -37.89 -15.33
N LEU A 9 -10.47 -37.39 -14.36
CA LEU A 9 -11.92 -37.14 -14.43
C LEU A 9 -12.57 -37.06 -13.03
N ASP A 10 -13.15 -35.88 -12.80
CA ASP A 10 -14.32 -35.48 -12.01
C ASP A 10 -14.86 -36.31 -10.83
N SER A 11 -15.12 -35.60 -9.74
CA SER A 11 -16.31 -35.84 -8.91
C SER A 11 -16.81 -34.52 -8.35
N VAL A 12 -17.88 -34.02 -8.96
CA VAL A 12 -18.78 -33.03 -8.38
C VAL A 12 -19.47 -33.66 -7.16
N SER A 13 -19.50 -32.94 -6.04
CA SER A 13 -20.41 -33.23 -4.93
C SER A 13 -20.95 -31.91 -4.39
N ASP A 14 -22.12 -31.54 -4.90
CA ASP A 14 -23.05 -30.64 -4.23
C ASP A 14 -23.56 -31.30 -2.94
N GLY A 15 -23.72 -30.51 -1.89
CA GLY A 15 -24.31 -30.98 -0.64
C GLY A 15 -24.09 -30.02 0.52
N ALA A 16 -24.87 -28.93 0.53
CA ALA A 16 -25.02 -28.07 1.68
C ALA A 16 -25.48 -28.87 2.92
N SER A 17 -24.92 -28.58 4.08
CA SER A 17 -25.57 -28.83 5.36
C SER A 17 -25.20 -27.70 6.30
N ASP A 18 -26.23 -26.90 6.56
CA ASP A 18 -26.35 -25.88 7.60
C ASP A 18 -25.91 -26.38 9.00
N ASP A 19 -25.80 -25.41 9.91
CA ASP A 19 -25.64 -25.56 11.37
C ASP A 19 -24.22 -25.36 11.93
N ASP A 20 -23.77 -24.10 11.95
CA ASP A 20 -23.34 -23.44 13.21
C ASP A 20 -23.43 -21.90 13.04
N MET A 21 -24.64 -21.36 13.18
CA MET A 21 -24.86 -19.91 13.26
C MET A 21 -24.54 -19.44 14.68
N PRO A 22 -23.62 -18.49 14.90
CA PRO A 22 -23.47 -17.89 16.22
C PRO A 22 -24.73 -17.09 16.55
N VAL A 23 -25.47 -17.56 17.55
CA VAL A 23 -26.66 -16.91 18.11
C VAL A 23 -26.30 -15.48 18.54
N MET A 24 -26.71 -14.49 17.73
CA MET A 24 -26.69 -13.09 18.15
C MET A 24 -27.82 -12.86 19.15
N LEU A 25 -27.47 -12.68 20.42
CA LEU A 25 -28.37 -12.13 21.43
C LEU A 25 -28.90 -10.77 20.93
N PRO A 26 -30.21 -10.47 21.06
CA PRO A 26 -30.71 -9.13 20.79
C PRO A 26 -30.30 -8.25 21.98
N THR A 27 -29.22 -7.49 21.83
CA THR A 27 -28.97 -6.35 22.71
C THR A 27 -29.86 -5.22 22.22
N ASP A 28 -31.02 -5.08 22.86
CA ASP A 28 -31.86 -3.90 22.78
C ASP A 28 -31.02 -2.68 23.21
N GLY A 29 -30.77 -1.77 22.28
CA GLY A 29 -29.84 -0.67 22.53
C GLY A 29 -29.39 0.04 21.26
N GLY A 30 -30.32 0.75 20.61
CA GLY A 30 -30.08 1.96 19.81
C GLY A 30 -28.72 2.11 19.13
N GLY A 31 -28.30 1.10 18.37
CA GLY A 31 -27.04 1.11 17.63
C GLY A 31 -27.26 1.81 16.30
N SER A 32 -26.98 3.12 16.27
CA SER A 32 -26.95 3.98 15.09
C SER A 32 -26.63 3.18 13.82
N ILE A 33 -27.60 3.10 12.91
CA ILE A 33 -27.44 2.63 11.53
C ILE A 33 -26.12 3.22 11.05
N ARG A 34 -25.06 2.42 11.00
CA ARG A 34 -23.81 2.84 10.38
C ARG A 34 -24.14 2.98 8.92
N LYS A 35 -24.55 4.19 8.52
CA LYS A 35 -24.72 4.63 7.15
C LYS A 35 -23.41 4.26 6.45
N GLY A 36 -23.41 3.13 5.76
CA GLY A 36 -22.37 2.80 4.82
C GLY A 36 -22.27 3.98 3.86
N CYS A 37 -21.08 4.54 3.74
CA CYS A 37 -20.77 5.44 2.64
C CYS A 37 -21.10 4.69 1.35
N ASP A 38 -21.86 5.31 0.44
CA ASP A 38 -22.01 4.79 -0.92
C ASP A 38 -20.60 4.53 -1.48
N PRO A 39 -20.27 3.29 -1.91
CA PRO A 39 -18.94 2.95 -2.42
C PRO A 39 -18.53 3.78 -3.64
N PHE A 40 -19.49 4.41 -4.33
CA PHE A 40 -19.24 5.33 -5.45
C PHE A 40 -19.13 6.79 -5.04
N ALA A 41 -19.60 7.17 -3.83
CA ALA A 41 -19.51 8.53 -3.33
C ALA A 41 -18.17 8.76 -2.63
N GLN A 42 -17.11 9.08 -3.39
CA GLN A 42 -15.90 9.61 -2.78
C GLN A 42 -16.17 10.97 -2.14
N THR A 43 -16.36 10.96 -0.82
CA THR A 43 -16.40 12.18 0.00
C THR A 43 -15.07 12.95 -0.15
N GLN A 44 -15.11 14.27 0.03
CA GLN A 44 -13.89 15.11 0.05
C GLN A 44 -12.83 14.55 1.01
N ARG A 45 -13.27 14.01 2.15
CA ARG A 45 -12.43 13.31 3.13
C ARG A 45 -11.73 12.09 2.54
N SER A 46 -12.45 11.23 1.81
CA SER A 46 -11.84 10.06 1.16
C SER A 46 -10.78 10.50 0.15
N LYS A 47 -11.04 11.53 -0.67
CA LYS A 47 -10.07 12.03 -1.66
C LYS A 47 -8.78 12.53 -1.01
N LEU A 48 -8.89 13.28 0.08
CA LEU A 48 -7.73 13.74 0.87
C LEU A 48 -6.95 12.56 1.45
N GLN A 49 -7.65 11.54 1.97
CA GLN A 49 -7.00 10.36 2.53
C GLN A 49 -6.22 9.56 1.48
N HIS A 50 -6.79 9.38 0.28
CA HIS A 50 -6.09 8.73 -0.84
C HIS A 50 -4.83 9.51 -1.23
N ARG A 51 -4.91 10.85 -1.29
CA ARG A 51 -3.74 11.68 -1.61
C ARG A 51 -2.65 11.57 -0.53
N ARG A 52 -3.01 11.65 0.76
CA ARG A 52 -2.07 11.44 1.89
C ARG A 52 -1.42 10.06 1.83
N ALA A 53 -2.19 9.01 1.54
CA ALA A 53 -1.66 7.65 1.42
C ALA A 53 -0.64 7.56 0.26
N ARG A 54 -0.95 8.16 -0.89
CA ARG A 54 -0.04 8.19 -2.05
C ARG A 54 1.28 8.91 -1.72
N ILE A 55 1.21 10.08 -1.09
CA ILE A 55 2.41 10.84 -0.71
C ILE A 55 3.25 10.05 0.30
N ASN A 56 2.63 9.42 1.31
CA ASN A 56 3.35 8.56 2.25
C ASN A 56 4.04 7.37 1.57
N GLN A 57 3.41 6.75 0.58
CA GLN A 57 4.06 5.70 -0.22
C GLN A 57 5.27 6.24 -0.99
N GLN A 58 5.17 7.44 -1.56
CA GLN A 58 6.28 8.10 -2.24
C GLN A 58 7.41 8.46 -1.26
N ILE A 59 7.12 9.04 -0.09
CA ILE A 59 8.12 9.31 0.95
C ILE A 59 8.87 8.04 1.34
N ASN A 60 8.16 6.94 1.59
CA ASN A 60 8.78 5.66 1.93
C ASN A 60 9.62 5.08 0.78
N LYS A 61 9.24 5.34 -0.47
CA LYS A 61 10.04 4.98 -1.64
C LYS A 61 11.33 5.80 -1.68
N GLU A 62 11.24 7.12 -1.57
CA GLU A 62 12.40 8.02 -1.60
C GLU A 62 13.36 7.75 -0.43
N MET A 63 12.85 7.49 0.77
CA MET A 63 13.67 7.09 1.93
C MET A 63 14.47 5.81 1.65
N ARG A 64 13.86 4.82 0.99
CA ARG A 64 14.57 3.57 0.60
C ARG A 64 15.59 3.82 -0.51
N MET A 65 15.24 4.63 -1.51
CA MET A 65 16.17 5.03 -2.57
C MET A 65 17.39 5.75 -2.00
N ARG A 66 17.16 6.69 -1.07
CA ARG A 66 18.22 7.43 -0.38
C ARG A 66 19.16 6.49 0.36
N ALA A 67 18.61 5.59 1.17
CA ALA A 67 19.41 4.61 1.90
C ALA A 67 20.24 3.71 0.95
N GLY A 68 19.66 3.28 -0.17
CA GLY A 68 20.36 2.53 -1.21
C GLY A 68 21.51 3.31 -1.85
N ALA A 69 21.27 4.57 -2.21
CA ALA A 69 22.28 5.47 -2.76
C ALA A 69 23.40 5.78 -1.76
N GLU A 70 23.07 6.08 -0.50
CA GLU A 70 24.05 6.30 0.58
C GLU A 70 24.93 5.06 0.80
N ASN A 71 24.34 3.87 0.78
CA ASN A 71 25.08 2.61 0.91
C ASN A 71 26.06 2.42 -0.27
N LEU A 72 25.59 2.63 -1.51
CA LEU A 72 26.43 2.53 -2.69
C LEU A 72 27.56 3.57 -2.68
N PHE A 73 27.28 4.81 -2.27
CA PHE A 73 28.27 5.89 -2.16
C PHE A 73 29.41 5.53 -1.20
N ARG A 74 29.08 4.88 -0.08
CA ARG A 74 30.05 4.41 0.92
C ARG A 74 30.82 3.18 0.44
N ALA A 75 30.15 2.25 -0.24
CA ALA A 75 30.75 0.98 -0.67
C ALA A 75 31.63 1.11 -1.93
N THR A 76 31.35 2.07 -2.80
CA THR A 76 32.07 2.19 -4.08
C THR A 76 33.40 2.94 -3.92
N THR A 77 34.44 2.42 -4.56
CA THR A 77 35.76 3.07 -4.69
C THR A 77 35.93 3.78 -6.03
N ASN A 78 34.99 3.61 -6.97
CA ASN A 78 35.03 4.24 -8.28
C ASN A 78 34.54 5.69 -8.21
N ASN A 79 35.42 6.64 -8.53
CA ASN A 79 35.14 8.07 -8.45
C ASN A 79 34.01 8.53 -9.38
N LYS A 80 33.91 7.98 -10.59
CA LYS A 80 32.83 8.33 -11.52
C LYS A 80 31.47 7.93 -10.97
N VAL A 81 31.39 6.73 -10.39
CA VAL A 81 30.17 6.24 -9.74
C VAL A 81 29.84 7.11 -8.52
N LYS A 82 30.84 7.51 -7.72
CA LYS A 82 30.64 8.44 -6.59
C LYS A 82 30.02 9.76 -7.02
N GLU A 83 30.52 10.38 -8.09
CA GLU A 83 29.99 11.63 -8.63
C GLU A 83 28.53 11.47 -9.05
N THR A 84 28.21 10.42 -9.81
CA THR A 84 26.83 10.12 -10.21
C THR A 84 25.93 9.91 -9.00
N VAL A 85 26.35 9.10 -8.03
CA VAL A 85 25.56 8.82 -6.83
C VAL A 85 25.37 10.07 -5.97
N ALA A 86 26.35 10.98 -5.91
CA ALA A 86 26.20 12.25 -5.19
C ALA A 86 25.12 13.15 -5.81
N LEU A 87 25.03 13.19 -7.15
CA LEU A 87 23.98 13.91 -7.85
C LEU A 87 22.61 13.29 -7.61
N GLU A 88 22.50 11.95 -7.73
CA GLU A 88 21.26 11.22 -7.46
C GLU A 88 20.80 11.40 -6.00
N LEU A 89 21.73 11.39 -5.05
CA LEU A 89 21.41 11.62 -3.64
C LEU A 89 20.84 13.02 -3.42
N SER A 90 21.39 14.02 -4.11
CA SER A 90 20.88 15.39 -4.08
C SER A 90 19.46 15.48 -4.67
N PHE A 91 19.21 14.78 -5.79
CA PHE A 91 17.89 14.70 -6.40
C PHE A 91 16.86 14.05 -5.48
N VAL A 92 17.17 12.87 -4.92
CA VAL A 92 16.29 12.14 -4.00
C VAL A 92 16.00 12.97 -2.74
N ASN A 93 16.99 13.70 -2.23
CA ASN A 93 16.79 14.59 -1.07
C ASN A 93 15.83 15.74 -1.37
N SER A 94 15.97 16.42 -2.51
CA SER A 94 15.05 17.48 -2.92
C SER A 94 13.62 16.94 -3.09
N ASN A 95 13.47 15.78 -3.72
CA ASN A 95 12.15 15.15 -3.90
C ASN A 95 11.51 14.77 -2.56
N LEU A 96 12.30 14.21 -1.63
CA LEU A 96 11.84 13.87 -0.30
C LEU A 96 11.36 15.11 0.49
N GLN A 97 12.03 16.25 0.31
CA GLN A 97 11.62 17.51 0.92
C GLN A 97 10.28 17.99 0.36
N LEU A 98 10.13 18.04 -0.97
CA LEU A 98 8.88 18.45 -1.62
C LEU A 98 7.69 17.58 -1.19
N LEU A 99 7.87 16.25 -1.11
CA LEU A 99 6.82 15.34 -0.68
C LEU A 99 6.41 15.55 0.78
N LYS A 100 7.35 15.92 1.65
CA LYS A 100 7.04 16.24 3.05
C LYS A 100 6.28 17.55 3.17
N GLU A 101 6.68 18.58 2.44
CA GLU A 101 5.97 19.85 2.35
C GLU A 101 4.54 19.64 1.83
N GLU A 102 4.35 18.88 0.75
CA GLU A 102 3.03 18.54 0.21
C GLU A 102 2.16 17.78 1.23
N LEU A 103 2.75 16.88 2.02
CA LEU A 103 2.04 16.16 3.08
C LEU A 103 1.64 17.09 4.23
N GLU A 104 2.52 18.01 4.62
CA GLU A 104 2.25 19.02 5.65
C GLU A 104 1.12 19.94 5.23
N GLU A 105 1.12 20.44 3.99
CA GLU A 105 0.02 21.23 3.41
C GLU A 105 -1.32 20.48 3.44
N LEU A 106 -1.30 19.18 3.11
CA LEU A 106 -2.50 18.35 3.20
C LEU A 106 -3.00 18.12 4.63
N ASN A 107 -2.13 18.22 5.62
CA ASN A 107 -2.48 18.04 7.02
C ASN A 107 -2.92 19.36 7.67
N SER A 108 -2.41 20.49 7.20
CA SER A 108 -2.81 21.84 7.65
C SER A 108 -4.13 22.30 7.04
N ASN A 109 -4.50 21.81 5.84
CA ASN A 109 -5.83 21.99 5.25
C ASN A 109 -6.88 21.17 6.02
N ARG A 110 -7.43 21.75 7.09
CA ARG A 110 -8.56 21.24 7.89
C ARG A 110 -9.91 21.54 7.26
#